data_AF-B0ENE0-F1
#
_entry.id   AF-B0ENE0-F1
#
_cell.length_a   1.000
_cell.length_b   1.000
_cell.length_c   1.000
_cell.angle_alpha   90.00
_cell.angle_beta   90.00
_cell.angle_gamma   90.00
#
_symmetry.space_group_name_H-M   'P 1'
#
loop_
_entity.id
_entity.type
_entity.pdbx_description
1 polymer ?
#
loop_
_entity_poly.entity_id
_entity_poly.type
_entity_poly.pdbx_seq_one_letter_code
_entity_poly.pdbx_strand_id
1 'polypeptide(L)'
;MSNNTEVEQYAQQSLTLPDGFEDPLHPFHDVYIYLKKNEECRNACSQQCLILPQTQTEPHLPINRIPDPGVNFRIVPEFLFLYKDRFTSHRNEIQSIISGLPPSSYPFPSFDEYNKLIKQSPKIEYLASFQNTQIIELLNYSRNICKSKTSYPHVFLEWLYALLLFLQSPFEPEVSATLNNILKYLCRAKHAILDPHDSILPSYNVIIAILGIYYGEASEDDIL
;
A
#
# COMPACT_ATOMS: atom_id res chain seq x y z
N MET A 1 -4.47 31.53 -45.37
CA MET A 1 -3.24 32.34 -45.33
C MET A 1 -3.02 32.78 -43.89
N SER A 2 -1.76 32.73 -43.45
CA SER A 2 -1.24 33.16 -42.14
C SER A 2 -1.41 32.18 -40.97
N ASN A 3 -0.42 31.29 -40.80
CA ASN A 3 -0.01 30.70 -39.50
C ASN A 3 1.34 29.93 -39.57
N ASN A 4 2.18 30.16 -40.60
CA ASN A 4 3.48 29.48 -40.73
C ASN A 4 4.68 30.28 -40.18
N THR A 5 4.48 31.53 -39.74
CA THR A 5 5.60 32.44 -39.45
C THR A 5 6.20 32.25 -38.06
N GLU A 6 5.46 31.69 -37.09
CA GLU A 6 5.95 31.56 -35.70
C GLU A 6 6.83 30.32 -35.48
N VAL A 7 6.65 29.25 -36.26
CA VAL A 7 7.45 28.01 -36.12
C VAL A 7 8.89 28.20 -36.59
N GLU A 8 9.13 29.07 -37.58
CA GLU A 8 10.46 29.36 -38.09
C GLU A 8 11.34 30.15 -37.09
N GLN A 9 10.74 30.91 -36.16
CA GLN A 9 11.50 31.69 -35.17
C GLN A 9 12.12 30.84 -34.05
N TYR A 10 11.58 29.66 -33.75
CA TYR A 10 12.11 28.78 -32.69
C TYR A 10 13.21 27.82 -33.15
N ALA A 11 13.45 27.72 -34.47
CA ALA A 11 14.48 26.85 -35.03
C ALA A 11 15.88 27.52 -35.17
N GLN A 12 16.00 28.81 -34.87
CA GLN A 12 17.19 29.62 -35.21
C GLN A 12 18.27 29.74 -34.12
N GLN A 13 18.36 28.81 -33.18
CA GLN A 13 19.56 28.69 -32.34
C GLN A 13 20.40 27.48 -32.75
N SER A 14 20.83 27.49 -34.01
CA SER A 14 22.00 26.72 -34.42
C SER A 14 23.23 27.32 -33.73
N LEU A 15 23.95 26.49 -32.97
CA LEU A 15 25.28 26.84 -32.47
C LEU A 15 26.14 27.27 -33.66
N THR A 16 26.41 28.56 -33.78
CA THR A 16 27.34 29.09 -34.78
C THR A 16 28.75 28.70 -34.35
N LEU A 17 29.33 27.72 -35.04
CA LEU A 17 30.75 27.41 -34.84
C LEU A 17 31.62 28.56 -35.41
N PRO A 18 32.83 28.82 -34.87
CA PRO A 18 33.72 29.87 -35.35
C PRO A 18 34.50 29.47 -36.61
N ASP A 19 34.59 30.30 -37.65
CA ASP A 19 35.24 29.96 -38.94
C ASP A 19 36.53 29.11 -38.82
N GLY A 20 36.64 28.04 -39.62
CA GLY A 20 37.85 27.20 -39.72
C GLY A 20 37.81 25.85 -38.98
N PHE A 21 36.68 25.47 -38.37
CA PHE A 21 36.50 24.18 -37.67
C PHE A 21 36.60 22.92 -38.55
N GLU A 22 36.65 23.07 -39.88
CA GLU A 22 36.89 21.94 -40.79
C GLU A 22 38.35 21.46 -40.76
N ASP A 23 39.28 22.27 -40.24
CA ASP A 23 40.67 21.89 -40.05
C ASP A 23 40.78 20.81 -38.95
N PRO A 24 41.37 19.63 -39.23
CA PRO A 24 41.58 18.57 -38.24
C PRO A 24 42.42 18.98 -37.04
N LEU A 25 43.22 20.04 -37.15
CA LEU A 25 44.03 20.57 -36.05
C LEU A 25 43.29 21.63 -35.22
N HIS A 26 42.08 22.01 -35.61
CA HIS A 26 41.28 22.99 -34.89
C HIS A 26 40.73 22.39 -33.58
N PRO A 27 40.79 23.10 -32.44
CA PRO A 27 40.37 22.57 -31.14
C PRO A 27 38.88 22.18 -31.05
N PHE A 28 38.07 22.55 -32.04
CA PHE A 28 36.65 22.23 -32.13
C PHE A 28 36.30 21.27 -33.29
N HIS A 29 37.28 20.65 -33.94
CA HIS A 29 37.06 19.75 -35.07
C HIS A 29 36.14 18.57 -34.73
N ASP A 30 36.32 17.96 -33.55
CA ASP A 30 35.47 16.84 -33.10
C ASP A 30 34.00 17.25 -32.93
N VAL A 31 33.77 18.50 -32.48
CA VAL A 31 32.41 19.07 -32.35
C VAL A 31 31.79 19.29 -33.72
N TYR A 32 32.58 19.74 -34.71
CA TYR A 32 32.15 19.86 -36.10
C TYR A 32 31.75 18.51 -36.70
N ILE A 33 32.59 17.47 -36.53
CA ILE A 33 32.29 16.12 -37.03
C ILE A 33 31.01 15.57 -36.40
N TYR A 34 30.83 15.77 -35.09
CA TYR A 34 29.61 15.35 -34.39
C TYR A 34 28.36 16.05 -34.95
N LEU A 35 28.39 17.36 -35.12
CA LEU A 35 27.25 18.14 -35.63
C LEU A 35 26.91 17.74 -37.07
N LYS A 36 27.91 17.56 -37.93
CA LYS A 36 27.74 17.13 -39.32
C LYS A 36 27.08 15.75 -39.41
N LYS A 37 27.55 14.80 -38.60
CA LYS A 37 26.97 13.45 -38.54
C LYS A 37 25.54 13.46 -38.01
N ASN A 38 25.25 14.33 -37.04
CA ASN A 38 23.90 14.49 -36.50
C ASN A 38 22.96 15.12 -37.54
N GLU A 39 23.44 16.09 -38.33
CA GLU A 39 22.71 16.67 -39.45
C GLU A 39 22.42 15.62 -40.55
N GLU A 40 23.40 14.79 -40.90
CA GLU A 40 23.20 13.65 -41.81
C GLU A 40 22.12 12.69 -41.29
N CYS A 41 22.15 12.35 -39.99
CA CYS A 41 21.12 11.51 -39.37
C CYS A 41 19.73 12.17 -39.37
N ARG A 42 19.63 13.48 -39.11
CA ARG A 42 18.37 14.23 -39.15
C ARG A 42 17.81 14.33 -40.57
N ASN A 43 18.67 14.50 -41.57
CA ASN A 43 18.28 14.55 -42.98
C ASN A 43 17.89 13.18 -43.52
N ALA A 44 18.48 12.09 -42.99
CA ALA A 44 18.09 10.72 -43.32
C ALA A 44 16.79 10.26 -42.63
N CYS A 45 16.41 10.89 -41.52
CA CYS A 45 15.18 10.58 -40.80
C CYS A 45 14.00 11.35 -41.42
N SER A 46 13.06 10.65 -42.06
CA SER A 46 11.87 11.28 -42.65
C SER A 46 11.10 12.08 -41.59
N GLN A 47 10.97 13.39 -41.79
CA GLN A 47 10.38 14.35 -40.84
C GLN A 47 8.86 14.23 -40.60
N GLN A 48 8.26 13.08 -40.90
CA GLN A 48 6.86 12.81 -40.58
C GLN A 48 6.72 11.44 -39.91
N CYS A 49 7.21 11.36 -38.67
CA CYS A 49 6.55 10.46 -37.72
C CYS A 49 5.25 11.13 -37.30
N LEU A 50 4.14 10.73 -37.93
CA LEU A 50 2.82 10.93 -37.34
C LEU A 50 2.79 10.10 -36.05
N ILE A 51 3.13 10.73 -34.94
CA ILE A 51 2.79 10.22 -33.62
C ILE A 51 1.27 10.33 -33.55
N LEU A 52 0.58 9.25 -33.89
CA LEU A 52 -0.82 9.09 -33.51
C LEU A 52 -0.91 9.40 -32.01
N PRO A 53 -1.84 10.26 -31.56
CA PRO A 53 -2.01 10.50 -30.14
C PRO A 53 -2.24 9.15 -29.50
N GLN A 54 -1.25 8.66 -28.75
CA GLN A 54 -1.47 7.54 -27.87
C GLN A 54 -2.48 8.07 -26.86
N THR A 55 -3.73 7.65 -27.00
CA THR A 55 -4.67 7.58 -25.89
C THR A 55 -4.07 6.59 -24.88
N GLN A 56 -3.06 7.06 -24.13
CA GLN A 56 -2.58 6.40 -22.93
C GLN A 56 -3.62 6.66 -21.84
N THR A 57 -4.78 6.02 -21.97
CA THR A 57 -5.41 5.43 -20.79
C THR A 57 -4.70 4.12 -20.56
N GLU A 58 -3.46 4.16 -20.04
CA GLU A 58 -3.02 3.00 -19.27
C GLU A 58 -4.07 2.83 -18.18
N PRO A 59 -4.76 1.69 -18.10
CA PRO A 59 -5.66 1.46 -16.99
C PRO A 59 -4.80 1.60 -15.75
N HIS A 60 -5.09 2.61 -14.92
CA HIS A 60 -4.39 2.81 -13.65
C HIS A 60 -4.32 1.46 -12.95
N LEU A 61 -3.13 0.82 -12.99
CA LEU A 61 -2.95 -0.46 -12.35
C LEU A 61 -3.37 -0.25 -10.90
N PRO A 62 -4.37 -1.00 -10.39
CA PRO A 62 -4.85 -0.76 -9.05
C PRO A 62 -3.67 -0.95 -8.10
N ILE A 63 -3.22 0.15 -7.50
CA ILE A 63 -2.12 0.23 -6.52
C ILE A 63 -2.41 -0.66 -5.29
N ASN A 64 -3.60 -1.28 -5.25
CA ASN A 64 -4.19 -1.96 -4.12
C ASN A 64 -4.36 -3.47 -4.27
N ARG A 65 -3.66 -4.18 -5.16
CA ARG A 65 -3.75 -5.65 -5.17
C ARG A 65 -3.14 -6.26 -3.90
N ILE A 66 -3.93 -7.10 -3.22
CA ILE A 66 -3.44 -8.00 -2.17
C ILE A 66 -2.51 -9.01 -2.86
N PRO A 67 -1.32 -9.32 -2.30
CA PRO A 67 -0.47 -10.36 -2.86
C PRO A 67 -1.20 -11.71 -2.89
N ASP A 68 -1.13 -12.44 -4.01
CA ASP A 68 -1.69 -13.80 -4.11
C ASP A 68 -1.02 -14.68 -3.05
N PRO A 69 -1.77 -15.24 -2.06
CA PRO A 69 -1.27 -16.05 -0.95
C PRO A 69 -0.47 -17.28 -1.39
N GLY A 70 -0.57 -17.69 -2.66
CA GLY A 70 0.05 -18.90 -3.18
C GLY A 70 -0.69 -20.14 -2.72
N VAL A 71 -0.68 -21.19 -3.54
CA VAL A 71 -1.57 -22.36 -3.40
C VAL A 71 -1.52 -23.01 -2.01
N ASN A 72 -0.34 -23.06 -1.38
CA ASN A 72 -0.15 -23.74 -0.10
C ASN A 72 -0.65 -22.95 1.12
N PHE A 73 -0.96 -21.67 0.96
CA PHE A 73 -1.37 -20.80 2.06
C PHE A 73 -2.74 -20.15 1.83
N ARG A 74 -3.48 -20.61 0.83
CA ARG A 74 -4.86 -20.19 0.58
C ARG A 74 -5.74 -20.54 1.78
N ILE A 75 -6.55 -19.57 2.21
CA ILE A 75 -7.52 -19.80 3.28
C ILE A 75 -8.75 -20.38 2.60
N VAL A 76 -9.19 -21.57 3.03
CA VAL A 76 -10.38 -22.19 2.43
C VAL A 76 -11.64 -21.36 2.70
N PRO A 77 -12.58 -21.24 1.74
CA PRO A 77 -13.80 -20.44 1.91
C PRO A 77 -14.60 -20.78 3.17
N GLU A 78 -14.66 -22.06 3.55
CA GLU A 78 -15.40 -22.50 4.73
C GLU A 78 -14.80 -21.94 6.03
N PHE A 79 -13.47 -21.79 6.08
CA PHE A 79 -12.78 -21.17 7.21
C PHE A 79 -13.13 -19.68 7.31
N LEU A 80 -13.13 -19.01 6.16
CA LEU A 80 -13.46 -17.60 6.01
C LEU A 80 -14.87 -17.28 6.56
N PHE A 81 -15.89 -18.02 6.16
CA PHE A 81 -17.26 -17.84 6.68
C PHE A 81 -17.37 -18.18 8.17
N LEU A 82 -16.78 -19.31 8.59
CA LEU A 82 -16.81 -19.73 10.00
C LEU A 82 -16.25 -18.65 10.93
N TYR A 83 -15.14 -18.01 10.56
CA TYR A 83 -14.53 -16.98 11.39
C TYR A 83 -15.25 -15.64 11.32
N LYS A 84 -15.93 -15.31 10.23
CA LYS A 84 -16.83 -14.15 10.17
C LYS A 84 -17.96 -14.28 11.22
N ASP A 85 -18.59 -15.44 11.29
CA ASP A 85 -19.70 -15.70 12.22
C ASP A 85 -19.22 -15.71 13.68
N ARG A 86 -18.08 -16.38 13.94
CA ARG A 86 -17.44 -16.38 15.27
C ARG A 86 -17.04 -14.99 15.70
N PHE A 87 -16.43 -14.21 14.80
CA PHE A 87 -16.04 -12.83 15.09
C PHE A 87 -17.25 -11.95 15.42
N THR A 88 -18.34 -12.09 14.65
CA THR A 88 -19.60 -11.38 14.91
C THR A 88 -20.18 -11.74 16.27
N SER A 89 -20.20 -13.03 16.62
CA SER A 89 -20.67 -13.52 17.91
C SER A 89 -19.84 -12.97 19.06
N HIS A 90 -18.51 -13.04 18.93
CA HIS A 90 -17.57 -12.53 19.94
C HIS A 90 -17.68 -11.01 20.10
N ARG A 91 -17.89 -10.29 19.00
CA ARG A 91 -18.14 -8.84 19.04
C ARG A 91 -19.39 -8.50 19.85
N ASN A 92 -20.49 -9.24 19.65
CA ASN A 92 -21.73 -9.05 20.41
C ASN A 92 -21.54 -9.36 21.90
N GLU A 93 -20.80 -10.43 22.22
CA GLU A 93 -20.45 -10.80 23.59
C GLU A 93 -19.65 -9.68 24.28
N ILE A 94 -18.63 -9.16 23.60
CA ILE A 94 -17.80 -8.06 24.11
C ILE A 94 -18.63 -6.80 24.34
N GLN A 95 -19.56 -6.46 23.44
CA GLN A 95 -20.49 -5.33 23.66
C GLN A 95 -21.35 -5.55 24.92
N SER A 96 -21.81 -6.78 25.18
CA SER A 96 -22.52 -7.11 26.41
C SER A 96 -21.63 -6.92 27.65
N ILE A 97 -20.36 -7.32 27.58
CA ILE A 97 -19.41 -7.17 28.69
C ILE A 97 -19.15 -5.69 28.97
N ILE A 98 -18.89 -4.89 27.93
CA ILE A 98 -18.61 -3.45 28.04
C ILE A 98 -19.75 -2.73 28.75
N SER A 99 -21.01 -3.06 28.45
CA SER A 99 -22.16 -2.43 29.10
C SER A 99 -22.26 -2.68 30.61
N GLY A 100 -21.61 -3.73 31.12
CA GLY A 100 -21.53 -4.05 32.55
C GLY A 100 -20.27 -3.55 33.26
N LEU A 101 -19.29 -3.02 32.53
CA LEU A 101 -18.05 -2.54 33.14
C LEU A 101 -18.25 -1.19 33.83
N PRO A 102 -17.64 -0.96 35.01
CA PRO A 102 -17.62 0.35 35.61
C PRO A 102 -16.85 1.33 34.69
N PRO A 103 -17.20 2.62 34.70
CA PRO A 103 -16.43 3.63 33.99
C PRO A 103 -15.00 3.62 34.54
N SER A 104 -14.06 3.17 33.71
CA SER A 104 -12.64 3.22 33.98
C SER A 104 -12.02 4.24 33.04
N SER A 105 -11.10 5.04 33.55
CA SER A 105 -10.34 6.00 32.74
C SER A 105 -8.89 5.59 32.78
N TYR A 106 -8.47 4.91 31.72
CA TYR A 106 -7.05 4.67 31.47
C TYR A 106 -6.49 5.84 30.65
N PRO A 107 -5.24 6.26 30.91
CA PRO A 107 -4.60 7.25 30.05
C PRO A 107 -4.42 6.68 28.65
N PHE A 108 -4.70 7.50 27.63
CA PHE A 108 -4.42 7.12 26.26
C PHE A 108 -2.91 7.05 26.03
N PRO A 109 -2.37 5.95 25.48
CA PRO A 109 -0.93 5.75 25.37
C PRO A 109 -0.36 6.55 24.20
N SER A 110 0.84 7.07 24.37
CA SER A 110 1.69 7.47 23.25
C SER A 110 2.09 6.27 22.39
N PHE A 111 2.62 6.51 21.19
CA PHE A 111 3.12 5.44 20.31
C PHE A 111 4.19 4.56 20.99
N ASP A 112 5.10 5.15 21.76
CA ASP A 112 6.16 4.41 22.46
C ASP A 112 5.62 3.56 23.62
N GLU A 113 4.60 4.07 24.32
CA GLU A 113 3.90 3.30 25.35
C GLU A 113 3.11 2.15 24.73
N TYR A 114 2.42 2.40 23.62
CA TYR A 114 1.72 1.36 22.87
C TYR A 114 2.66 0.24 22.42
N ASN A 115 3.85 0.58 21.90
CA ASN A 115 4.89 -0.39 21.54
C ASN A 115 5.36 -1.27 22.71
N LYS A 116 5.26 -0.77 23.96
CA LYS A 116 5.53 -1.56 25.16
C LYS A 116 4.32 -2.43 25.54
N LEU A 117 3.11 -1.89 25.43
CA LEU A 117 1.86 -2.59 25.75
C LEU A 117 1.64 -3.83 24.88
N ILE A 118 1.93 -3.75 23.58
CA ILE A 118 1.77 -4.89 22.65
C ILE A 118 2.72 -6.06 22.88
N LYS A 119 3.57 -5.99 23.92
CA LYS A 119 4.38 -7.11 24.41
C LYS A 119 3.62 -8.00 25.40
N GLN A 120 2.43 -7.59 25.81
CA GLN A 120 1.53 -8.30 26.73
C GLN A 120 0.16 -8.47 26.06
N SER A 121 -0.62 -9.47 26.46
CA SER A 121 -1.96 -9.67 25.88
C SER A 121 -2.89 -8.49 26.16
N PRO A 122 -3.78 -8.13 25.21
CA PRO A 122 -4.70 -7.01 25.36
C PRO A 122 -5.69 -7.26 26.50
N LYS A 123 -5.92 -6.22 27.32
CA LYS A 123 -6.95 -6.24 28.36
C LYS A 123 -8.22 -5.61 27.81
N ILE A 124 -9.35 -6.31 27.93
CA ILE A 124 -10.64 -5.85 27.43
C ILE A 124 -11.09 -4.58 28.16
N GLU A 125 -10.85 -4.49 29.47
CA GLU A 125 -11.20 -3.33 30.29
C GLU A 125 -10.42 -2.08 29.88
N TYR A 126 -9.17 -2.27 29.44
CA TYR A 126 -8.34 -1.17 28.95
C TYR A 126 -8.90 -0.61 27.63
N LEU A 127 -9.21 -1.48 26.67
CA LEU A 127 -9.80 -1.08 25.38
C LEU A 127 -11.21 -0.51 25.54
N ALA A 128 -12.00 -1.04 26.48
CA ALA A 128 -13.35 -0.56 26.79
C ALA A 128 -13.39 0.87 27.34
N SER A 129 -12.27 1.38 27.86
CA SER A 129 -12.19 2.77 28.32
C SER A 129 -12.04 3.81 27.20
N PHE A 130 -11.82 3.36 25.95
CA PHE A 130 -11.52 4.24 24.84
C PHE A 130 -12.71 4.47 23.91
N GLN A 131 -12.77 5.67 23.37
CA GLN A 131 -13.70 6.04 22.32
C GLN A 131 -13.25 5.47 20.97
N ASN A 132 -14.17 5.40 20.00
CA ASN A 132 -13.86 4.88 18.66
C ASN A 132 -12.69 5.62 17.99
N THR A 133 -12.59 6.94 18.16
CA THR A 133 -11.47 7.76 17.64
C THR A 133 -10.11 7.32 18.20
N GLN A 134 -10.07 6.96 19.48
CA GLN A 134 -8.87 6.44 20.14
C GLN A 134 -8.53 5.02 19.66
N ILE A 135 -9.54 4.16 19.44
CA ILE A 135 -9.34 2.83 18.85
C ILE A 135 -8.75 2.93 17.43
N ILE A 136 -9.25 3.87 16.62
CA ILE A 136 -8.72 4.17 15.28
C ILE A 136 -7.25 4.61 15.37
N GLU A 137 -6.90 5.45 16.35
CA GLU A 137 -5.51 5.88 16.51
C GLU A 137 -4.58 4.72 16.92
N LEU A 138 -5.03 3.80 17.77
CA LEU A 138 -4.26 2.57 18.06
C LEU A 138 -4.12 1.65 16.83
N LEU A 139 -5.11 1.62 15.93
CA LEU A 139 -4.98 0.95 14.63
C LEU A 139 -3.96 1.64 13.72
N ASN A 140 -3.90 2.98 13.72
CA ASN A 140 -2.86 3.72 13.01
C ASN A 140 -1.46 3.40 13.55
N TYR A 141 -1.31 3.30 14.87
CA TYR A 141 -0.07 2.84 15.50
C TYR A 141 0.29 1.42 15.04
N SER A 142 -0.69 0.51 15.04
CA SER A 142 -0.51 -0.86 14.55
C SER A 142 -0.08 -0.90 13.08
N ARG A 143 -0.68 -0.07 12.22
CA ARG A 143 -0.29 0.07 10.80
C ARG A 143 1.16 0.51 10.65
N ASN A 144 1.62 1.48 11.46
CA ASN A 144 3.02 1.94 11.43
C ASN A 144 3.99 0.83 11.86
N ILE A 145 3.60 0.02 12.83
CA ILE A 145 4.36 -1.16 13.25
C ILE A 145 4.41 -2.19 12.11
N CYS A 146 3.28 -2.46 11.45
CA CYS A 146 3.22 -3.35 10.29
C CYS A 146 4.12 -2.89 9.14
N LYS A 147 4.18 -1.58 8.89
CA LYS A 147 5.05 -1.02 7.84
C LYS A 147 6.54 -1.28 8.08
N SER A 148 6.98 -1.41 9.34
CA SER A 148 8.39 -1.48 9.72
C SER A 148 8.91 -2.90 9.99
N LYS A 149 8.05 -3.93 9.96
CA LYS A 149 8.41 -5.32 10.29
C LYS A 149 8.03 -6.29 9.18
N THR A 150 8.70 -7.45 9.18
CA THR A 150 8.47 -8.55 8.24
C THR A 150 7.74 -9.73 8.87
N SER A 151 7.66 -9.79 10.20
CA SER A 151 6.91 -10.78 10.98
C SER A 151 6.32 -10.17 12.24
N TYR A 152 5.25 -10.78 12.76
CA TYR A 152 4.50 -10.30 13.91
C TYR A 152 4.28 -11.42 14.91
N PRO A 153 4.55 -11.20 16.22
CA PRO A 153 4.30 -12.21 17.25
C PRO A 153 2.81 -12.41 17.50
N HIS A 154 2.42 -13.57 18.06
CA HIS A 154 1.04 -13.88 18.45
C HIS A 154 0.37 -12.75 19.24
N VAL A 155 1.06 -12.23 20.25
CA VAL A 155 0.54 -11.16 21.11
C VAL A 155 0.16 -9.90 20.31
N PHE A 156 0.91 -9.56 19.27
CA PHE A 156 0.55 -8.43 18.41
C PHE A 156 -0.71 -8.73 17.58
N LEU A 157 -0.85 -9.95 17.10
CA LEU A 157 -2.05 -10.39 16.36
C LEU A 157 -3.28 -10.42 17.28
N GLU A 158 -3.12 -10.78 18.56
CA GLU A 158 -4.16 -10.65 19.59
C GLU A 158 -4.59 -9.19 19.77
N TRP A 159 -3.65 -8.25 19.82
CA TRP A 159 -3.95 -6.82 19.87
C TRP A 159 -4.72 -6.35 18.65
N LEU A 160 -4.32 -6.75 17.44
CA LEU A 160 -5.08 -6.44 16.23
C LEU A 160 -6.50 -7.00 16.30
N TYR A 161 -6.66 -8.26 16.69
CA TYR A 161 -7.96 -8.89 16.88
C TYR A 161 -8.84 -8.10 17.85
N ALA A 162 -8.28 -7.74 19.00
CA ALA A 162 -8.98 -7.00 20.04
C ALA A 162 -9.37 -5.60 19.53
N LEU A 163 -8.48 -4.86 18.88
CA LEU A 163 -8.81 -3.55 18.30
C LEU A 163 -9.95 -3.65 17.27
N LEU A 164 -9.97 -4.69 16.45
CA LEU A 164 -11.05 -4.91 15.49
C LEU A 164 -12.39 -5.15 16.19
N LEU A 165 -12.44 -5.94 17.27
CA LEU A 165 -13.68 -6.15 18.05
C LEU A 165 -14.30 -4.82 18.54
N PHE A 166 -13.45 -3.86 18.92
CA PHE A 166 -13.88 -2.57 19.44
C PHE A 166 -14.14 -1.51 18.36
N LEU A 167 -13.66 -1.72 17.13
CA LEU A 167 -13.80 -0.75 16.04
C LEU A 167 -15.25 -0.63 15.55
N GLN A 168 -15.89 0.53 15.73
CA GLN A 168 -17.31 0.76 15.42
C GLN A 168 -17.54 1.24 13.99
N SER A 169 -18.58 0.72 13.34
CA SER A 169 -19.08 1.15 12.03
C SER A 169 -20.14 2.26 12.18
N PRO A 170 -20.34 3.16 11.19
CA PRO A 170 -19.71 3.19 9.86
C PRO A 170 -18.26 3.66 9.88
N PHE A 171 -17.46 3.22 8.91
CA PHE A 171 -16.05 3.60 8.79
C PHE A 171 -15.87 4.76 7.80
N GLU A 172 -15.00 5.69 8.14
CA GLU A 172 -14.50 6.68 7.19
C GLU A 172 -13.55 6.00 6.18
N PRO A 173 -13.43 6.52 4.94
CA PRO A 173 -12.55 5.94 3.93
C PRO A 173 -11.09 5.76 4.37
N GLU A 174 -10.61 6.64 5.25
CA GLU A 174 -9.25 6.60 5.82
C GLU A 174 -9.05 5.40 6.76
N VAL A 175 -10.08 5.01 7.50
CA VAL A 175 -10.08 3.80 8.34
C VAL A 175 -10.03 2.56 7.45
N SER A 176 -10.87 2.49 6.41
CA SER A 176 -10.84 1.39 5.44
C SER A 176 -9.48 1.27 4.75
N ALA A 177 -8.86 2.39 4.37
CA ALA A 177 -7.52 2.42 3.80
C ALA A 177 -6.46 1.91 4.80
N THR A 178 -6.61 2.22 6.09
CA THR A 178 -5.73 1.73 7.16
C THR A 178 -5.84 0.23 7.34
N LEU A 179 -7.06 -0.31 7.39
CA LEU A 179 -7.32 -1.75 7.49
C LEU A 179 -6.77 -2.51 6.27
N ASN A 180 -6.99 -1.98 5.06
CA ASN A 180 -6.43 -2.55 3.83
C ASN A 180 -4.90 -2.54 3.82
N ASN A 181 -4.26 -1.51 4.37
CA ASN A 181 -2.79 -1.51 4.51
C ASN A 181 -2.31 -2.57 5.49
N ILE A 182 -2.97 -2.72 6.64
CA ILE A 182 -2.65 -3.77 7.62
C ILE A 182 -2.80 -5.15 6.97
N LEU A 183 -3.91 -5.39 6.27
CA LEU A 183 -4.16 -6.64 5.53
C LEU A 183 -3.01 -6.97 4.57
N LYS A 184 -2.60 -6.02 3.72
CA LYS A 184 -1.48 -6.21 2.80
C LYS A 184 -0.17 -6.56 3.52
N TYR A 185 0.14 -5.89 4.63
CA TYR A 185 1.35 -6.18 5.41
C TYR A 185 1.28 -7.56 6.07
N LEU A 186 0.10 -7.98 6.55
CA LEU A 186 -0.11 -9.32 7.10
C LEU A 186 0.03 -10.41 6.04
N CYS A 187 -0.55 -10.23 4.85
CA CYS A 187 -0.37 -11.17 3.74
C CYS A 187 1.10 -11.30 3.36
N ARG A 188 1.83 -10.18 3.20
CA ARG A 188 3.27 -10.20 2.92
C ARG A 188 4.08 -10.90 4.00
N ALA A 189 3.77 -10.68 5.28
CA ALA A 189 4.45 -11.34 6.38
C ALA A 189 4.13 -12.85 6.43
N LYS A 190 2.87 -13.23 6.18
CA LYS A 190 2.43 -14.62 6.07
C LYS A 190 3.19 -15.36 4.95
N HIS A 191 3.43 -14.71 3.82
CA HIS A 191 4.24 -15.27 2.73
C HIS A 191 5.68 -15.60 3.09
N ALA A 192 6.23 -14.94 4.10
CA ALA A 192 7.57 -15.24 4.58
C ALA A 192 7.61 -16.49 5.48
N ILE A 193 6.46 -17.04 5.86
CA ILE A 193 6.35 -18.29 6.62
C ILE A 193 6.50 -19.45 5.65
N LEU A 194 7.60 -20.20 5.78
CA LEU A 194 7.90 -21.32 4.89
C LEU A 194 7.36 -22.66 5.41
N ASP A 195 7.18 -22.78 6.73
CA ASP A 195 6.66 -23.99 7.36
C ASP A 195 5.12 -23.94 7.40
N PRO A 196 4.41 -24.84 6.68
CA PRO A 196 2.95 -24.90 6.74
C PRO A 196 2.40 -25.31 8.11
N HIS A 197 3.25 -25.82 9.01
CA HIS A 197 2.89 -26.20 10.38
C HIS A 197 3.34 -25.17 11.42
N ASP A 198 3.82 -23.99 11.00
CA ASP A 198 4.17 -22.91 11.93
C ASP A 198 2.95 -22.56 12.80
N SER A 199 3.15 -22.56 14.13
CA SER A 199 2.09 -22.30 15.11
C SER A 199 1.45 -20.92 14.95
N ILE A 200 2.13 -19.96 14.31
CA ILE A 200 1.63 -18.60 14.10
C ILE A 200 0.68 -18.46 12.92
N LEU A 201 0.77 -19.37 11.96
CA LEU A 201 0.00 -19.31 10.71
C LEU A 201 -1.52 -19.26 10.95
N PRO A 202 -2.11 -20.03 11.88
CA PRO A 202 -3.53 -19.90 12.22
C PRO A 202 -3.91 -18.48 12.69
N SER A 203 -3.08 -17.83 13.52
CA SER A 203 -3.35 -16.47 13.97
C SER A 203 -3.36 -15.47 12.81
N TYR A 204 -2.41 -15.58 11.87
CA TYR A 204 -2.43 -14.77 10.65
C TYR A 204 -3.70 -14.99 9.83
N ASN A 205 -4.09 -16.26 9.62
CA ASN A 205 -5.28 -16.60 8.83
C ASN A 205 -6.54 -16.00 9.42
N VAL A 206 -6.69 -16.02 10.76
CA VAL A 206 -7.85 -15.42 11.43
C VAL A 206 -7.92 -13.91 11.19
N ILE A 207 -6.81 -13.17 11.39
CA ILE A 207 -6.84 -11.71 11.20
C ILE A 207 -7.06 -11.34 9.73
N ILE A 208 -6.41 -12.05 8.80
CA ILE A 208 -6.58 -11.85 7.36
C ILE A 208 -8.03 -12.11 6.95
N ALA A 209 -8.63 -13.20 7.44
CA ALA A 209 -10.04 -13.52 7.17
C ALA A 209 -10.98 -12.41 7.64
N ILE A 210 -10.78 -11.91 8.86
CA ILE A 210 -11.62 -10.85 9.44
C ILE A 210 -11.44 -9.54 8.65
N LEU A 211 -10.20 -9.12 8.42
CA LEU A 211 -9.92 -7.88 7.67
C LEU A 211 -10.44 -7.95 6.24
N GLY A 212 -10.30 -9.09 5.57
CA GLY A 212 -10.69 -9.26 4.18
C GLY A 212 -12.22 -9.34 4.00
N ILE A 213 -12.91 -10.12 4.84
CA ILE A 213 -14.34 -10.43 4.65
C ILE A 213 -15.26 -9.56 5.47
N TYR A 214 -14.86 -9.25 6.71
CA TYR A 214 -15.72 -8.51 7.61
C TYR A 214 -15.58 -7.00 7.38
N TYR A 215 -14.34 -6.51 7.23
CA TYR A 215 -14.06 -5.08 7.08
C TYR A 215 -13.67 -4.66 5.65
N GLY A 216 -13.29 -5.62 4.81
CA GLY A 216 -12.77 -5.36 3.48
C GLY A 216 -13.88 -5.13 2.46
N GLU A 217 -13.51 -4.41 1.40
CA GLU A 217 -14.20 -4.45 0.09
C GLU A 217 -13.51 -5.46 -0.85
N ALA A 218 -12.51 -6.20 -0.35
CA ALA A 218 -11.82 -7.22 -1.13
C ALA A 218 -12.85 -8.27 -1.56
N SER A 219 -12.92 -8.54 -2.86
CA SER A 219 -13.74 -9.65 -3.35
C SER A 219 -13.22 -10.94 -2.74
N GLU A 220 -14.11 -11.92 -2.51
CA GLU A 220 -13.72 -13.24 -1.97
C GLU A 220 -12.53 -13.83 -2.75
N ASP A 221 -12.51 -13.61 -4.08
CA ASP A 221 -11.43 -14.02 -5.00
C ASP A 221 -10.04 -13.45 -4.68
N ASP A 222 -9.92 -12.31 -3.98
CA ASP A 222 -8.62 -11.70 -3.62
C ASP A 222 -8.02 -12.33 -2.35
N ILE A 223 -8.83 -13.04 -1.56
CA ILE A 223 -8.44 -13.66 -0.28
C ILE A 223 -8.26 -15.18 -0.44
N LEU A 224 -8.98 -15.77 -1.39
CA LEU A 224 -8.99 -17.19 -1.76
C LEU A 224 -7.84 -17.60 -2.68
#